data_AF-A0A5D4TP17-F1
#
_entry.id   AF-A0A5D4TP17-F1
#
_cell.length_a   1.000
_cell.length_b   1.000
_cell.length_c   1.000
_cell.angle_alpha   90.00
_cell.angle_beta   90.00
_cell.angle_gamma   90.00
#
_symmetry.space_group_name_H-M   'P 1'
#
loop_
_entity.id
_entity.type
_entity.pdbx_description
1 polymer ?
#
loop_
_entity_poly.entity_id
_entity_poly.type
_entity_poly.pdbx_seq_one_letter_code
_entity_poly.pdbx_strand_id
1 'polypeptide(L)'
;MLDMFRYNWQVRQDWFEWCRELPQEELAKERTGGMGSILATLFHVANGEQIWINSMQGTPVIIKEGVTSLEEAVEFTELTKPITEQFIQSWNNELALKTLTKKRRDGSEITFTYEKIIKHLIAHEVHHIGQLSIWSREIGRKPVSSDLIFRNY
;
A
#
# COMPACT_ATOMS: atom_id res chain seq x y z
N MET A 1 5.01 -1.94 -15.42
CA MET A 1 4.13 -1.53 -14.31
C MET A 1 3.96 -2.64 -13.29
N LEU A 2 3.66 -3.87 -13.73
CA LEU A 2 3.60 -5.04 -12.84
C LEU A 2 4.85 -5.19 -11.97
N ASP A 3 6.03 -5.03 -12.57
CA ASP A 3 7.34 -5.01 -11.88
C ASP A 3 7.38 -4.10 -10.65
N MET A 4 6.86 -2.87 -10.75
CA MET A 4 6.85 -1.93 -9.63
C MET A 4 5.89 -2.36 -8.52
N PHE A 5 4.77 -3.01 -8.86
CA PHE A 5 3.87 -3.59 -7.87
C PHE A 5 4.52 -4.79 -7.18
N ARG A 6 5.19 -5.66 -7.94
CA ARG A 6 5.88 -6.80 -7.34
C ARG A 6 7.04 -6.37 -6.44
N TYR A 7 7.80 -5.35 -6.85
CA TYR A 7 8.78 -4.69 -5.98
C TYR A 7 8.13 -4.23 -4.67
N ASN A 8 7.05 -3.46 -4.77
CA ASN A 8 6.32 -2.95 -3.61
C ASN A 8 5.83 -4.08 -2.69
N TRP A 9 5.19 -5.11 -3.24
CA TRP A 9 4.73 -6.26 -2.46
C TRP A 9 5.86 -7.05 -1.81
N GLN A 10 7.00 -7.22 -2.50
CA GLN A 10 8.17 -7.87 -1.90
C GLN A 10 8.72 -7.05 -0.72
N VAL A 11 8.83 -5.73 -0.88
CA VAL A 11 9.29 -4.84 0.20
C VAL A 11 8.29 -4.82 1.35
N ARG A 12 6.98 -4.76 1.09
CA ARG A 12 5.92 -4.83 2.10
C ARG A 12 6.00 -6.15 2.88
N GLN A 13 6.21 -7.27 2.18
CA GLN A 13 6.39 -8.57 2.82
C GLN A 13 7.61 -8.59 3.75
N ASP A 14 8.76 -8.10 3.28
CA ASP A 14 9.96 -8.00 4.12
C ASP A 14 9.73 -7.13 5.36
N TRP A 15 8.92 -6.07 5.24
CA TRP A 15 8.53 -5.25 6.39
C TRP A 15 7.61 -6.00 7.36
N PHE A 16 6.71 -6.84 6.86
CA PHE A 16 5.94 -7.74 7.74
C PHE A 16 6.86 -8.69 8.51
N GLU A 17 7.82 -9.33 7.85
CA GLU A 17 8.81 -10.19 8.53
C GLU A 17 9.61 -9.41 9.57
N TRP A 18 10.11 -8.22 9.19
CA TRP A 18 10.84 -7.35 10.10
C TRP A 18 10.04 -6.94 11.33
N CYS A 19 8.72 -6.73 11.17
CA CYS A 19 7.80 -6.35 12.24
C CYS A 19 7.49 -7.51 13.19
N ARG A 20 7.56 -8.78 12.75
CA ARG A 20 7.33 -9.95 13.63
C ARG A 20 8.36 -10.07 14.75
N GLU A 21 9.53 -9.44 14.60
CA GLU A 21 10.56 -9.36 15.64
C GLU A 21 10.29 -8.24 16.68
N LEU A 22 9.22 -7.45 16.52
CA LEU A 22 8.86 -6.38 17.45
C LEU A 22 7.68 -6.77 18.33
N PRO A 23 7.63 -6.26 19.58
CA PRO A 23 6.43 -6.37 20.40
C PRO A 23 5.30 -5.53 19.81
N GLN A 24 4.06 -5.96 20.01
CA GLN A 24 2.85 -5.31 19.50
C GLN A 24 2.77 -3.83 19.91
N GLU A 25 3.21 -3.50 21.12
CA GLU A 25 3.24 -2.14 21.63
C GLU A 25 4.12 -1.21 20.77
N GLU A 26 5.25 -1.69 20.25
CA GLU A 26 6.12 -0.88 19.38
C GLU A 26 5.58 -0.73 17.96
N LEU A 27 4.80 -1.70 17.48
CA LEU A 27 4.09 -1.62 16.20
C LEU A 27 2.97 -0.58 16.24
N ALA A 28 2.24 -0.52 17.35
CA ALA A 28 1.11 0.38 17.57
C ALA A 28 1.50 1.77 18.12
N LYS A 29 2.72 1.92 18.64
CA LYS A 29 3.21 3.17 19.24
C LYS A 29 3.05 4.36 18.31
N GLU A 30 2.54 5.46 18.87
CA GLU A 30 2.43 6.73 18.17
C GLU A 30 3.80 7.31 17.84
N ARG A 31 3.96 7.77 16.60
CA ARG A 31 5.17 8.36 16.05
C ARG A 31 4.81 9.60 15.25
N THR A 32 5.74 10.54 15.16
CA THR A 32 5.58 11.71 14.30
C THR A 32 5.72 11.31 12.83
N GLY A 33 4.74 11.72 12.01
CA GLY A 33 4.75 11.55 10.55
C GLY A 33 3.83 10.43 10.06
N GLY A 34 3.57 10.44 8.75
CA GLY A 34 2.82 9.37 8.08
C GLY A 34 1.45 9.11 8.70
N MET A 35 1.15 7.82 8.92
CA MET A 35 -0.11 7.34 9.49
C MET A 35 -0.04 7.16 11.02
N GLY A 36 0.95 7.74 11.68
CA GLY A 36 1.05 7.77 13.14
C GLY A 36 1.61 6.52 13.80
N SER A 37 1.68 5.36 13.14
CA SER A 37 2.37 4.17 13.66
C SER A 37 2.85 3.24 12.54
N ILE A 38 3.73 2.29 12.86
CA ILE A 38 4.22 1.28 11.91
C ILE A 38 3.04 0.42 11.41
N LEU A 39 2.22 -0.07 12.35
CA LEU A 39 1.07 -0.92 12.03
C LEU A 39 0.04 -0.20 11.16
N ALA A 40 -0.32 1.04 11.54
CA ALA A 40 -1.27 1.84 10.78
C ALA A 40 -0.76 2.13 9.35
N THR A 41 0.55 2.33 9.19
CA THR A 41 1.18 2.60 7.89
C THR A 41 1.12 1.38 6.96
N LEU A 42 1.45 0.19 7.46
CA LEU A 42 1.39 -1.06 6.67
C LEU A 42 -0.04 -1.39 6.23
N PHE A 43 -1.02 -1.21 7.12
CA PHE A 43 -2.43 -1.35 6.73
C PHE A 43 -2.86 -0.28 5.72
N HIS A 44 -2.46 0.98 5.92
CA HIS A 44 -2.86 2.09 5.05
C HIS A 44 -2.44 1.90 3.59
N VAL A 45 -1.23 1.41 3.33
CA VAL A 45 -0.78 1.19 1.95
C VAL A 45 -1.59 0.08 1.26
N ALA A 46 -1.86 -1.03 1.94
CA ALA A 46 -2.68 -2.12 1.41
C ALA A 46 -4.14 -1.69 1.21
N ASN A 47 -4.71 -0.94 2.16
CA ASN A 47 -6.07 -0.42 2.07
C ASN A 47 -6.22 0.60 0.94
N GLY A 48 -5.25 1.51 0.77
CA GLY A 48 -5.23 2.48 -0.32
C GLY A 48 -5.19 1.80 -1.70
N GLU A 49 -4.34 0.78 -1.84
CA GLU A 49 -4.26 -0.08 -3.03
C GLU A 49 -5.63 -0.72 -3.33
N GLN A 50 -6.22 -1.43 -2.37
CA GLN A 50 -7.52 -2.08 -2.51
C GLN A 50 -8.63 -1.10 -2.90
N ILE A 51 -8.72 0.06 -2.24
CA ILE A 51 -9.75 1.07 -2.53
C ILE A 51 -9.68 1.53 -3.98
N TRP A 52 -8.49 1.90 -4.46
CA TRP A 52 -8.33 2.42 -5.82
C TRP A 52 -8.55 1.34 -6.88
N ILE A 53 -8.01 0.14 -6.66
CA ILE A 53 -8.15 -0.99 -7.58
C ILE A 53 -9.62 -1.40 -7.72
N ASN A 54 -10.33 -1.58 -6.61
CA ASN A 54 -11.74 -1.95 -6.65
C ASN A 54 -12.60 -0.83 -7.24
N SER A 55 -12.27 0.43 -6.97
CA SER A 55 -12.97 1.58 -7.59
C SER A 55 -12.82 1.58 -9.12
N MET A 56 -11.63 1.30 -9.64
CA MET A 56 -11.40 1.20 -11.10
C MET A 56 -12.10 -0.02 -11.71
N GLN A 57 -12.24 -1.11 -10.95
CA GLN A 57 -12.97 -2.31 -11.40
C GLN A 57 -14.50 -2.18 -11.26
N GLY A 58 -14.99 -1.17 -10.53
CA GLY A 58 -16.41 -1.06 -10.19
C GLY A 58 -16.89 -2.15 -9.22
N THR A 59 -15.98 -2.80 -8.49
CA THR A 59 -16.28 -3.85 -7.52
C THR A 59 -16.40 -3.29 -6.10
N PRO A 60 -17.12 -3.96 -5.18
CA PRO A 60 -17.24 -3.51 -3.80
C PRO A 60 -15.89 -3.28 -3.11
N VAL A 61 -15.81 -2.24 -2.28
CA VAL A 61 -14.64 -1.93 -1.45
C VAL A 61 -14.85 -2.52 -0.07
N ILE A 62 -13.82 -3.14 0.51
CA ILE A 62 -13.85 -3.61 1.90
C ILE A 62 -13.74 -2.38 2.80
N ILE A 63 -14.73 -2.16 3.67
CA ILE A 63 -14.71 -1.04 4.60
C ILE A 63 -14.09 -1.51 5.91
N LYS A 64 -12.85 -1.06 6.18
CA LYS A 64 -12.12 -1.32 7.42
C LYS A 64 -11.36 -0.06 7.83
N GLU A 65 -11.60 0.43 9.05
CA GLU A 65 -11.01 1.68 9.55
C GLU A 65 -9.55 1.53 10.00
N GLY A 66 -9.17 0.32 10.40
CA GLY A 66 -7.85 0.00 10.92
C GLY A 66 -7.70 -1.49 11.23
N VAL A 67 -6.53 -1.83 11.76
CA VAL A 67 -6.15 -3.18 12.21
C VAL A 67 -5.64 -3.10 13.64
N THR A 68 -5.83 -4.18 14.42
CA THR A 68 -5.36 -4.22 15.81
C THR A 68 -4.09 -5.03 16.00
N SER A 69 -3.69 -5.85 15.01
CA SER A 69 -2.47 -6.66 15.03
C SER A 69 -1.77 -6.66 13.67
N LEU A 70 -0.49 -7.07 13.67
CA LEU A 70 0.27 -7.28 12.45
C LEU A 70 -0.38 -8.32 11.54
N GLU A 71 -0.90 -9.40 12.13
CA GLU A 71 -1.54 -10.51 11.42
C GLU A 71 -2.78 -10.05 10.66
N GLU A 72 -3.61 -9.18 11.24
CA GLU A 72 -4.75 -8.60 10.52
C GLU A 72 -4.31 -7.79 9.28
N ALA A 73 -3.16 -7.09 9.35
CA ALA A 73 -2.62 -6.35 8.20
C ALA A 73 -2.07 -7.28 7.11
N VAL A 74 -1.45 -8.40 7.53
CA VAL A 74 -0.96 -9.46 6.63
C VAL A 74 -2.13 -10.14 5.93
N GLU A 75 -3.13 -10.61 6.68
CA GLU A 75 -4.34 -11.25 6.14
C GLU A 75 -5.07 -10.32 5.16
N PHE A 76 -5.18 -9.03 5.49
CA PHE A 76 -5.78 -8.06 4.58
C PHE A 76 -4.97 -7.90 3.28
N THR A 77 -3.63 -7.89 3.37
CA THR A 77 -2.76 -7.85 2.18
C THR A 77 -2.91 -9.12 1.33
N GLU A 78 -2.91 -10.29 1.96
CA GLU A 78 -3.06 -11.58 1.27
C GLU A 78 -4.43 -11.72 0.58
N LEU A 79 -5.48 -11.15 1.18
CA LEU A 79 -6.82 -11.11 0.59
C LEU A 79 -6.89 -10.21 -0.65
N THR A 80 -6.20 -9.06 -0.63
CA THR A 80 -6.40 -7.98 -1.61
C THR A 80 -5.35 -7.96 -2.73
N LYS A 81 -4.13 -8.42 -2.45
CA LYS A 81 -3.04 -8.49 -3.43
C LYS A 81 -3.40 -9.29 -4.68
N PRO A 82 -4.00 -10.50 -4.62
CA PRO A 82 -4.32 -11.28 -5.83
C PRO A 82 -5.27 -10.56 -6.78
N ILE A 83 -6.24 -9.82 -6.24
CA ILE A 83 -7.19 -9.01 -7.02
C ILE A 83 -6.43 -7.90 -7.77
N THR A 84 -5.52 -7.22 -7.07
CA THR A 84 -4.67 -6.19 -7.68
C THR A 84 -3.75 -6.78 -8.74
N GLU A 85 -3.10 -7.91 -8.45
CA GLU A 85 -2.22 -8.58 -9.39
C GLU A 85 -2.95 -8.96 -10.68
N GLN A 86 -4.14 -9.57 -10.57
CA GLN A 86 -4.96 -9.89 -11.73
C GLN A 86 -5.31 -8.64 -12.56
N PHE A 87 -5.68 -7.55 -11.89
CA PHE A 87 -5.99 -6.29 -12.57
C PHE A 87 -4.78 -5.72 -13.31
N ILE A 88 -3.61 -5.67 -12.68
CA ILE A 88 -2.38 -5.14 -13.29
C ILE A 88 -1.83 -6.06 -14.38
N GLN A 89 -1.99 -7.38 -14.27
CA GLN A 89 -1.61 -8.32 -15.34
C GLN A 89 -2.45 -8.12 -16.61
N SER A 90 -3.71 -7.70 -16.47
CA SER A 90 -4.57 -7.38 -17.62
C SER A 90 -4.27 -6.02 -18.28
N TRP A 91 -3.31 -5.26 -17.75
CA TRP A 91 -3.10 -3.88 -18.12
C TRP A 91 -2.68 -3.68 -19.57
N ASN A 92 -3.29 -2.72 -20.25
CA ASN A 92 -2.98 -2.33 -21.62
C ASN A 92 -3.22 -0.81 -21.84
N ASN A 93 -2.92 -0.32 -23.05
CA ASN A 93 -3.07 1.09 -23.39
C ASN A 93 -4.52 1.58 -23.32
N GLU A 94 -5.51 0.72 -23.59
CA GLU A 94 -6.92 1.09 -23.50
C GLU A 94 -7.35 1.30 -22.04
N LEU A 95 -6.93 0.41 -21.13
CA LEU A 95 -7.14 0.57 -19.69
C LEU A 95 -6.47 1.84 -19.16
N ALA A 96 -5.27 2.17 -19.64
CA ALA A 96 -4.56 3.37 -19.22
C ALA A 96 -5.34 4.67 -19.51
N LEU A 97 -6.12 4.70 -20.59
CA LEU A 97 -6.93 5.84 -21.01
C LEU A 97 -8.29 5.93 -20.32
N LYS A 98 -8.75 4.86 -19.65
CA LYS A 98 -10.00 4.90 -18.87
C LYS A 98 -9.90 5.91 -17.74
N THR A 99 -11.06 6.41 -17.34
CA THR A 99 -11.18 7.41 -16.27
C THR A 99 -12.05 6.92 -15.13
N LEU A 100 -11.73 7.39 -13.93
CA LEU A 100 -12.52 7.20 -12.72
C LEU A 100 -12.95 8.58 -12.21
N THR A 101 -14.26 8.80 -12.14
CA THR A 101 -14.84 10.00 -11.54
C THR A 101 -15.25 9.72 -10.10
N LYS A 102 -14.79 10.54 -9.16
CA LYS A 102 -15.18 10.50 -7.74
C LYS A 102 -15.90 11.78 -7.36
N LYS A 103 -16.95 11.66 -6.54
CA LYS A 103 -17.62 12.80 -5.92
C LYS A 103 -16.87 13.28 -4.69
N ARG A 104 -16.68 14.58 -4.59
CA ARG A 104 -16.12 15.27 -3.42
C ARG A 104 -17.22 15.56 -2.40
N ARG A 105 -16.81 15.92 -1.18
CA ARG A 105 -17.73 16.27 -0.08
C ARG A 105 -18.60 17.48 -0.38
N ASP A 106 -18.10 18.41 -1.20
CA ASP A 106 -18.83 19.60 -1.65
C ASP A 106 -19.77 19.32 -2.84
N GLY A 107 -19.91 18.05 -3.25
CA GLY A 107 -20.74 17.64 -4.38
C GLY A 107 -20.07 17.79 -5.75
N SER A 108 -18.90 18.43 -5.84
CA SER A 108 -18.16 18.53 -7.10
C SER A 108 -17.54 17.19 -7.50
N GLU A 109 -17.35 16.99 -8.80
CA GLU A 109 -16.74 15.78 -9.34
C GLU A 109 -15.27 16.01 -9.69
N ILE A 110 -14.44 14.99 -9.45
CA ILE A 110 -13.06 14.96 -9.90
C ILE A 110 -12.80 13.67 -10.67
N THR A 111 -12.15 13.81 -11.83
CA THR A 111 -11.84 12.71 -12.74
C THR A 111 -10.34 12.47 -12.78
N PHE A 112 -9.93 11.20 -12.74
CA PHE A 112 -8.55 10.76 -12.87
C PHE A 112 -8.45 9.72 -13.97
N THR A 113 -7.36 9.71 -14.74
CA THR A 113 -7.04 8.57 -15.61
C THR A 113 -6.57 7.39 -14.75
N TYR A 114 -6.84 6.17 -15.19
CA TYR A 114 -6.37 4.97 -14.50
C TYR A 114 -4.85 4.96 -14.43
N GLU A 115 -4.16 5.38 -15.51
CA GLU A 115 -2.70 5.48 -15.52
C GLU A 115 -2.17 6.38 -14.37
N LYS A 116 -2.84 7.53 -14.12
CA LYS A 116 -2.46 8.43 -13.03
C LYS A 116 -2.69 7.79 -11.66
N ILE A 117 -3.76 7.01 -11.50
CA ILE A 117 -4.04 6.27 -10.27
C ILE A 117 -2.97 5.21 -10.03
N ILE A 118 -2.60 4.44 -11.05
CA ILE A 118 -1.55 3.41 -10.93
C ILE A 118 -0.20 4.00 -10.56
N LYS A 119 0.22 5.10 -11.21
CA LYS A 119 1.45 5.82 -10.85
C LYS A 119 1.38 6.34 -9.41
N HIS A 120 0.21 6.84 -8.98
CA HIS A 120 -0.01 7.26 -7.60
C HIS A 120 0.15 6.10 -6.62
N LEU A 121 -0.45 4.94 -6.85
CA LEU A 121 -0.33 3.77 -5.97
C LEU A 121 1.14 3.33 -5.80
N ILE A 122 1.90 3.26 -6.89
CA ILE A 122 3.33 2.92 -6.84
C ILE A 122 4.09 3.92 -5.96
N ALA A 123 3.95 5.22 -6.22
CA ALA A 123 4.66 6.26 -5.49
C ALA A 123 4.19 6.39 -4.03
N HIS A 124 2.90 6.16 -3.77
CA HIS A 124 2.27 6.24 -2.45
C HIS A 124 2.86 5.22 -1.49
N GLU A 125 3.00 3.96 -1.92
CA GLU A 125 3.61 2.94 -1.08
C GLU A 125 5.11 3.20 -0.87
N VAL A 126 5.87 3.54 -1.92
CA VAL A 126 7.30 3.89 -1.77
C VAL A 126 7.49 5.02 -0.76
N HIS A 127 6.62 6.03 -0.80
CA HIS A 127 6.64 7.14 0.15
C HIS A 127 6.45 6.68 1.60
N HIS A 128 5.44 5.86 1.87
CA HIS A 128 5.14 5.37 3.22
C HIS A 128 6.17 4.38 3.74
N ILE A 129 6.69 3.50 2.88
CA ILE A 129 7.80 2.60 3.21
C ILE A 129 9.07 3.41 3.58
N GLY A 130 9.30 4.55 2.92
CA GLY A 130 10.37 5.48 3.30
C GLY A 130 10.24 5.97 4.74
N GLN A 131 9.02 6.21 5.24
CA GLN A 131 8.78 6.62 6.63
C GLN A 131 9.13 5.51 7.62
N LEU A 132 8.78 4.25 7.31
CA LEU A 132 9.16 3.09 8.12
C LEU A 132 10.69 2.98 8.26
N SER A 133 11.44 3.31 7.20
CA SER A 133 12.91 3.28 7.26
C SER A 133 13.47 4.23 8.31
N ILE A 134 12.86 5.40 8.51
CA ILE A 134 13.27 6.36 9.55
C ILE A 134 12.93 5.82 10.94
N TRP A 135 11.68 5.38 11.15
CA TRP A 135 11.25 4.86 12.45
C TRP A 135 12.01 3.60 12.87
N SER A 136 12.44 2.77 11.91
CA SER A 136 13.29 1.61 12.21
C SER A 136 14.63 2.01 12.83
N ARG A 137 15.20 3.14 12.38
CA ARG A 137 16.46 3.68 12.91
C ARG A 137 16.27 4.32 14.28
N GLU A 138 15.13 4.96 14.53
CA GLU A 138 14.80 5.54 15.84
C GLU A 138 14.74 4.47 16.94
N ILE A 139 14.35 3.23 16.59
CA ILE A 139 14.35 2.08 17.52
C ILE A 139 15.66 1.26 17.45
N GLY A 140 16.70 1.78 16.81
CA GLY A 140 18.02 1.15 16.75
C GLY A 140 18.12 -0.11 15.86
N ARG A 141 17.16 -0.34 14.97
CA ARG A 141 17.15 -1.51 14.07
C ARG A 141 17.52 -1.14 12.64
N LYS A 142 18.07 -2.10 11.89
CA LYS A 142 18.37 -1.93 10.46
C LYS A 142 17.05 -1.98 9.66
N PRO A 143 16.80 -1.03 8.74
CA PRO A 143 15.62 -1.06 7.88
C PRO A 143 15.71 -2.19 6.85
N VAL A 144 14.55 -2.60 6.36
CA VAL A 144 14.44 -3.37 5.12
C VAL A 144 15.05 -2.57 3.97
N SER A 145 15.79 -3.23 3.08
CA SER A 145 16.36 -2.58 1.89
C SER A 145 15.25 -2.10 0.97
N SER A 146 15.30 -0.87 0.47
CA SER A 146 14.41 -0.39 -0.60
C SER A 146 15.12 -0.31 -1.95
N ASP A 147 16.27 -0.97 -2.09
CA ASP A 147 17.05 -0.93 -3.32
C ASP A 147 16.40 -1.78 -4.40
N LEU A 148 15.75 -1.12 -5.36
CA LEU A 148 15.07 -1.74 -6.50
C LEU A 148 16.00 -2.63 -7.34
N ILE A 149 17.29 -2.29 -7.44
CA ILE A 149 18.25 -2.99 -8.33
C ILE A 149 18.52 -4.42 -7.86
N PHE A 150 18.44 -4.68 -6.56
CA PHE A 150 18.73 -5.99 -5.97
C PHE A 150 17.48 -6.83 -5.66
N ARG A 151 16.34 -6.44 -6.22
CA ARG A 151 15.05 -7.08 -5.96
C ARG A 151 14.76 -8.11 -7.05
N ASN A 152 14.32 -9.30 -6.63
CA ASN A 152 13.99 -10.40 -7.52
C ASN A 152 12.47 -10.56 -7.53
N TYR A 153 11.82 -10.10 -8.59
CA TYR A 153 10.36 -10.15 -8.75
C TYR A 153 9.95 -10.43 -10.20
#